data_AF-A0A382H0Y5-F1
#
_entry.id   AF-A0A382H0Y5-F1
#
_cell.length_a   1.000
_cell.length_b   1.000
_cell.length_c   1.000
_cell.angle_alpha   90.00
_cell.angle_beta   90.00
_cell.angle_gamma   90.00
#
_symmetry.space_group_name_H-M   'P 1'
#
loop_
_entity.id
_entity.type
_entity.pdbx_description
1 polymer ?
#
loop_
_entity_poly.entity_id
_entity_poly.type
_entity_poly.pdbx_seq_one_letter_code
_entity_poly.pdbx_strand_id
1 'polypeptide(L)'
;MMMLKKLLRKNNYSPVLIIIFLIILQSCASKPDVKLQEPDHSINIIETLRQDYESKILTNDVYYLYMTYTIFSRDLLPKEYKGMVGPRDGTPIIMEVQRAYYSLQPETQKIIQQWIKPLPQKPARRKP
;
A
#
# COMPACT_ATOMS: atom_id res chain seq x y z
N MET A 1 -0.87 -71.72 -7.06
CA MET A 1 -0.78 -70.25 -6.98
C MET A 1 -2.13 -69.65 -7.31
N MET A 2 -2.93 -69.46 -6.26
CA MET A 2 -4.31 -68.96 -6.29
C MET A 2 -4.33 -67.46 -6.59
N MET A 3 -5.41 -67.06 -7.27
CA MET A 3 -6.02 -65.72 -7.16
C MET A 3 -5.20 -64.51 -7.61
N LEU A 4 -4.91 -64.42 -8.91
CA LEU A 4 -4.72 -63.09 -9.54
C LEU A 4 -5.44 -62.91 -10.88
N LYS A 5 -6.21 -63.91 -11.34
CA LYS A 5 -6.90 -63.84 -12.65
C LYS A 5 -8.38 -63.44 -12.58
N LYS A 6 -8.92 -63.16 -11.39
CA LYS A 6 -10.33 -62.78 -11.19
C LYS A 6 -10.56 -61.28 -10.91
N LEU A 7 -9.56 -60.42 -11.14
CA LEU A 7 -9.68 -58.97 -10.96
C LEU A 7 -9.79 -58.18 -12.28
N LEU A 8 -9.91 -58.85 -13.43
CA LEU A 8 -10.37 -58.18 -14.66
C LEU A 8 -11.88 -58.33 -14.80
N ARG A 9 -12.62 -57.70 -13.88
CA ARG A 9 -14.02 -57.35 -14.14
C ARG A 9 -13.99 -56.28 -15.22
N LYS A 10 -14.43 -56.63 -16.43
CA LYS A 10 -14.65 -55.72 -17.55
C LYS A 10 -15.62 -54.63 -17.09
N ASN A 11 -15.07 -53.51 -16.64
CA ASN A 11 -15.84 -52.37 -16.15
C ASN A 11 -15.83 -51.30 -17.24
N ASN A 12 -16.91 -51.23 -18.03
CA ASN A 12 -17.06 -50.25 -19.11
C ASN A 12 -17.19 -48.80 -18.59
N TYR A 13 -17.22 -48.60 -17.27
CA TYR A 13 -17.18 -47.28 -16.62
C TYR A 13 -15.76 -46.69 -16.51
N SER A 14 -14.72 -47.44 -16.91
CA SER A 14 -13.34 -47.05 -16.68
C SER A 14 -12.81 -45.87 -17.50
N PRO A 15 -13.10 -45.68 -18.82
CA PRO A 15 -12.41 -44.64 -19.58
C PRO A 15 -12.90 -43.24 -19.22
N VAL A 16 -14.20 -43.05 -18.99
CA VAL A 16 -14.79 -41.74 -18.66
C VAL A 16 -14.33 -41.27 -17.28
N LEU A 17 -14.29 -42.17 -16.29
CA LEU A 17 -13.76 -41.84 -14.95
C LEU A 17 -12.27 -41.51 -14.98
N ILE A 18 -11.48 -42.21 -15.81
CA ILE A 18 -10.06 -41.89 -16.01
C ILE A 18 -9.90 -40.50 -16.65
N ILE A 19 -10.71 -40.16 -17.65
CA ILE A 19 -10.68 -38.83 -18.28
C ILE A 19 -11.05 -37.73 -17.29
N ILE A 20 -12.11 -37.91 -16.49
CA ILE A 20 -12.50 -36.96 -15.43
C ILE A 20 -11.37 -36.78 -14.41
N PHE A 21 -10.70 -37.87 -14.02
CA PHE A 21 -9.57 -37.82 -13.10
C PHE A 21 -8.37 -37.06 -13.69
N LEU A 22 -8.08 -37.24 -14.98
CA LEU A 22 -7.03 -36.52 -15.70
C LEU A 22 -7.31 -35.02 -15.83
N ILE A 23 -8.58 -34.62 -16.02
CA ILE A 23 -9.00 -33.20 -16.07
C ILE A 23 -8.80 -32.52 -14.70
N ILE A 24 -9.14 -33.20 -13.60
CA ILE A 24 -8.96 -32.67 -12.24
C ILE A 24 -7.47 -32.47 -11.90
N LEU A 25 -6.59 -33.37 -12.38
CA LEU A 25 -5.14 -33.27 -12.17
C LEU A 25 -4.49 -32.10 -12.93
N GLN A 26 -5.00 -31.72 -14.11
CA GLN A 26 -4.46 -30.60 -14.88
C GLN A 26 -4.83 -29.22 -14.29
N SER A 27 -5.92 -29.11 -13.54
CA SER A 27 -6.33 -27.86 -12.88
C SER A 27 -5.44 -27.42 -11.70
N CYS A 28 -4.48 -28.25 -11.28
CA CYS A 28 -3.51 -27.90 -10.22
C CYS A 28 -2.10 -27.59 -10.74
N ALA A 29 -1.85 -27.65 -12.05
CA ALA A 29 -0.53 -27.41 -12.65
C ALA A 29 -0.38 -26.03 -13.32
N SER A 30 -1.42 -25.19 -13.26
CA SER A 30 -1.29 -23.77 -13.57
C SER A 30 -0.60 -23.07 -12.40
N LYS A 31 0.73 -23.09 -12.39
CA LYS A 31 1.48 -22.08 -11.61
C LYS A 31 0.97 -20.71 -12.07
N PRO A 32 0.60 -19.79 -11.17
CA PRO A 32 0.39 -18.43 -11.61
C PRO A 32 1.68 -18.01 -12.30
N ASP A 33 1.55 -17.36 -13.46
CA ASP A 33 2.64 -16.53 -13.96
C ASP A 33 3.09 -15.71 -12.77
N VAL A 34 4.27 -16.05 -12.24
CA VAL A 34 4.97 -15.18 -11.32
C VAL A 34 5.31 -14.01 -12.22
N LYS A 35 4.39 -13.03 -12.27
CA LYS A 35 4.69 -11.69 -12.73
C LYS A 35 6.03 -11.39 -12.09
N LEU A 36 7.05 -11.27 -12.94
CA LEU A 36 8.37 -10.84 -12.56
C LEU A 36 8.10 -9.70 -11.59
N GLN A 37 8.40 -9.93 -10.31
CA GLN A 37 8.29 -8.89 -9.31
C GLN A 37 9.30 -7.87 -9.83
N GLU A 38 8.79 -6.83 -10.52
CA GLU A 38 9.61 -5.70 -10.88
C GLU A 38 10.37 -5.34 -9.60
N PRO A 39 11.69 -5.11 -9.69
CA PRO A 39 12.45 -4.74 -8.51
C PRO A 39 11.63 -3.70 -7.78
N ASP A 40 11.37 -3.95 -6.50
CA ASP A 40 10.59 -3.12 -5.58
C ASP A 40 11.30 -1.76 -5.44
N HIS A 41 11.31 -1.00 -6.53
CA HIS A 41 11.43 0.45 -6.56
C HIS A 41 10.01 0.94 -6.34
N SER A 42 9.39 0.51 -5.23
CA SER A 42 8.24 1.21 -4.70
C SER A 42 8.71 2.65 -4.50
N ILE A 43 8.30 3.53 -5.42
CA ILE A 43 8.62 4.94 -5.39
C ILE A 43 8.25 5.42 -3.98
N ASN A 44 9.26 5.84 -3.21
CA ASN A 44 9.02 6.39 -1.89
C ASN A 44 8.26 7.69 -2.10
N ILE A 45 6.96 7.64 -1.81
CA ILE A 45 6.07 8.73 -2.17
C ILE A 45 6.37 10.01 -1.40
N ILE A 46 7.01 9.88 -0.25
CA ILE A 46 7.41 10.99 0.59
C ILE A 46 8.49 11.82 -0.11
N GLU A 47 9.41 11.15 -0.80
CA GLU A 47 10.46 11.82 -1.55
C GLU A 47 9.87 12.56 -2.77
N THR A 48 8.93 11.92 -3.48
CA THR A 48 8.19 12.58 -4.57
C THR A 48 7.43 13.81 -4.07
N LEU A 49 6.69 13.70 -2.97
CA LEU A 49 5.98 14.84 -2.37
C LEU A 49 6.92 15.99 -2.00
N ARG A 50 8.10 15.69 -1.45
CA ARG A 50 9.12 16.70 -1.11
C ARG A 50 9.66 17.38 -2.36
N GLN A 51 10.01 16.61 -3.38
CA GLN A 51 10.52 17.14 -4.64
C GLN A 51 9.49 18.05 -5.32
N ASP A 52 8.22 17.65 -5.33
CA ASP A 52 7.13 18.45 -5.92
C ASP A 52 6.85 19.72 -5.11
N TYR A 53 7.01 19.67 -3.78
CA TYR A 53 6.92 20.84 -2.92
C TYR A 53 8.09 21.82 -3.12
N GLU A 54 9.32 21.30 -3.20
CA GLU A 54 10.53 22.09 -3.49
C GLU A 54 10.43 22.75 -4.87
N SER A 55 9.93 22.00 -5.85
CA SER A 55 9.69 22.46 -7.23
C SER A 55 8.46 23.38 -7.38
N LYS A 56 7.77 23.71 -6.28
CA LYS A 56 6.58 24.59 -6.25
C LYS A 56 5.38 24.08 -7.06
N ILE A 57 5.35 22.79 -7.36
CA ILE A 57 4.18 22.10 -7.92
C ILE A 57 3.10 22.01 -6.84
N LEU A 58 3.49 21.65 -5.62
CA LEU A 58 2.60 21.65 -4.46
C LEU A 58 2.72 22.95 -3.67
N THR A 59 1.58 23.48 -3.24
CA THR A 59 1.55 24.56 -2.25
C THR A 59 1.86 24.00 -0.85
N ASN A 60 2.19 24.89 0.08
CA ASN A 60 2.48 24.52 1.46
C ASN A 60 1.35 23.71 2.10
N ASP A 61 0.11 24.20 1.97
CA ASP A 61 -1.08 23.54 2.50
C ASP A 61 -1.32 22.16 1.89
N VAL A 62 -1.22 22.05 0.56
CA VAL A 62 -1.45 20.78 -0.14
C VAL A 62 -0.38 19.76 0.23
N TYR A 63 0.89 20.17 0.29
CA TYR A 63 2.00 19.31 0.68
C TYR A 63 1.77 18.71 2.08
N TYR A 64 1.53 19.54 3.10
CA TYR A 64 1.34 19.05 4.47
C TYR A 64 0.05 18.26 4.67
N LEU A 65 -0.98 18.55 3.87
CA LEU A 65 -2.19 17.74 3.83
C LEU A 65 -1.90 16.35 3.27
N TYR A 66 -1.17 16.26 2.15
CA TYR A 66 -0.82 14.97 1.54
C TYR A 66 0.14 14.17 2.42
N MET A 67 1.13 14.81 3.05
CA MET A 67 1.97 14.16 4.06
C MET A 67 1.13 13.55 5.19
N THR A 68 0.08 14.24 5.64
CA THR A 68 -0.86 13.68 6.63
C THR A 68 -1.61 12.47 6.08
N TYR A 69 -2.15 12.57 4.87
CA TYR A 69 -2.90 11.48 4.24
C TYR A 69 -2.06 10.24 3.92
N THR A 70 -0.76 10.39 3.60
CA THR A 70 0.12 9.24 3.40
C THR A 70 0.20 8.32 4.63
N ILE A 71 0.00 8.87 5.83
CA ILE A 71 0.01 8.12 7.09
C ILE A 71 -1.38 7.64 7.48
N PHE A 72 -2.38 8.53 7.43
CA PHE A 72 -3.66 8.28 8.08
C PHE A 72 -4.82 7.97 7.14
N SER A 73 -4.73 8.33 5.85
CA SER A 73 -5.84 8.17 4.91
C SER A 73 -5.37 8.17 3.45
N ARG A 74 -4.72 7.07 3.03
CA ARG A 74 -4.14 6.93 1.69
C ARG A 74 -5.18 7.01 0.56
N ASP A 75 -6.44 6.74 0.86
CA ASP A 75 -7.52 6.79 -0.13
C ASP A 75 -7.83 8.22 -0.61
N LEU A 76 -7.57 9.21 0.24
CA LEU A 76 -7.75 10.64 -0.04
C LEU A 76 -6.63 11.24 -0.89
N LEU A 77 -5.55 10.50 -1.15
CA LEU A 77 -4.47 10.96 -2.01
C LEU A 77 -4.87 10.89 -3.49
N PRO A 78 -4.41 11.84 -4.33
CA PRO A 78 -4.43 11.68 -5.78
C PRO A 78 -3.68 10.42 -6.21
N LYS A 79 -4.00 9.88 -7.38
CA LYS A 79 -3.48 8.57 -7.84
C LYS A 79 -1.97 8.57 -7.97
N GLU A 80 -1.41 9.67 -8.44
CA GLU A 80 0.02 9.94 -8.57
C GLU A 80 0.76 9.87 -7.23
N TYR A 81 0.06 10.10 -6.11
CA TYR A 81 0.60 10.02 -4.76
C TYR A 81 0.18 8.76 -3.99
N LYS A 82 -0.37 7.74 -4.69
CA LYS A 82 -0.67 6.43 -4.07
C LYS A 82 0.54 5.50 -4.13
N GLY A 83 1.63 5.87 -3.43
CA GLY A 83 2.85 5.07 -3.31
C GLY A 83 3.07 4.48 -1.91
N MET A 84 4.20 3.81 -1.69
CA MET A 84 4.57 3.28 -0.38
C MET A 84 5.23 4.36 0.48
N VAL A 85 4.99 4.27 1.79
CA VAL A 85 5.70 5.04 2.82
C VAL A 85 6.67 4.08 3.48
N GLY A 86 7.93 4.50 3.67
CA GLY A 86 8.92 3.66 4.33
C GLY A 86 8.47 3.29 5.75
N PRO A 87 8.77 2.08 6.23
CA PRO A 87 8.29 1.58 7.53
C PRO A 87 8.75 2.42 8.73
N ARG A 88 9.76 3.29 8.54
CA ARG A 88 10.32 4.18 9.57
C ARG A 88 10.05 5.67 9.32
N ASP A 89 9.29 6.01 8.28
CA ASP A 89 9.09 7.41 7.88
C ASP A 89 7.92 8.07 8.63
N GLY A 90 7.03 7.27 9.23
CA GLY A 90 5.82 7.79 9.90
C GLY A 90 6.10 8.83 10.98
N THR A 91 6.98 8.54 11.93
CA THR A 91 7.34 9.49 13.00
C THR A 91 7.98 10.77 12.45
N PRO A 92 9.01 10.71 11.58
CA PRO A 92 9.54 11.90 10.91
C PRO A 92 8.47 12.75 10.21
N ILE A 93 7.55 12.13 9.47
CA ILE A 93 6.46 12.83 8.77
C ILE A 93 5.54 13.56 9.74
N ILE A 94 5.08 12.87 10.79
CA ILE A 94 4.21 13.46 11.81
C ILE A 94 4.91 14.67 12.47
N MET A 95 6.19 14.54 12.81
CA MET A 95 6.96 15.64 13.40
C MET A 95 7.12 16.83 12.43
N GLU A 96 7.31 16.56 11.14
CA GLU A 96 7.41 17.58 10.10
C GLU A 96 6.11 18.38 9.99
N VAL A 97 4.97 17.69 9.90
CA VAL A 97 3.63 18.30 9.87
C VAL A 97 3.37 19.11 11.15
N GLN A 98 3.70 18.56 12.32
CA GLN A 98 3.52 19.26 13.61
C GLN A 98 4.30 20.57 13.69
N ARG A 99 5.52 20.61 13.15
CA ARG A 99 6.36 21.82 13.14
C ARG A 99 5.79 22.90 12.22
N ALA A 100 5.22 22.49 11.09
CA ALA A 100 4.65 23.40 10.11
C ALA A 100 3.23 23.86 10.45
N TYR A 101 2.51 23.15 11.32
CA TYR A 101 1.08 23.33 11.59
C TYR A 101 0.60 24.79 11.65
N TYR A 102 1.26 25.64 12.45
CA TYR A 102 0.82 27.04 12.65
C TYR A 102 1.15 27.98 11.48
N SER A 103 1.89 27.51 10.47
CA SER A 103 2.12 28.24 9.22
C SER A 103 1.09 27.94 8.13
N LEU A 104 0.20 26.96 8.35
CA LEU A 104 -0.80 26.53 7.39
C LEU A 104 -2.07 27.38 7.48
N GLN A 105 -2.92 27.32 6.47
CA GLN A 105 -4.23 27.97 6.50
C GLN A 105 -5.14 27.33 7.56
N PRO A 106 -6.06 28.11 8.17
CA PRO A 106 -6.97 27.60 9.22
C PRO A 106 -7.78 26.38 8.80
N GLU A 107 -8.19 26.29 7.54
CA GLU A 107 -8.93 25.17 6.97
C GLU A 107 -8.06 23.90 6.98
N THR A 108 -6.82 24.01 6.50
CA THR A 108 -5.83 22.92 6.52
C THR A 108 -5.50 22.49 7.93
N GLN A 109 -5.30 23.44 8.85
CA GLN A 109 -5.09 23.17 10.28
C GLN A 109 -6.24 22.36 10.86
N LYS A 110 -7.49 22.77 10.58
CA LYS A 110 -8.71 22.09 11.06
C LYS A 110 -8.85 20.66 10.54
N ILE A 111 -8.36 20.40 9.33
CA ILE A 111 -8.33 19.06 8.75
C ILE A 111 -7.24 18.25 9.44
N ILE A 112 -5.98 18.71 9.44
CA ILE A 112 -4.82 17.99 10.00
C ILE A 112 -5.01 17.64 11.49
N GLN A 113 -5.60 18.53 12.29
CA GLN A 113 -5.82 18.29 13.73
C GLN A 113 -6.72 17.09 14.04
N GLN A 114 -7.48 16.58 13.06
CA GLN A 114 -8.29 15.36 13.23
C GLN A 114 -7.43 14.12 13.42
N TRP A 115 -6.18 14.13 12.94
CA TRP A 115 -5.25 13.01 13.02
C TRP A 115 -3.99 13.32 13.82
N ILE A 116 -3.45 14.54 13.68
CA ILE A 116 -2.19 14.94 14.30
C ILE A 116 -2.46 16.08 15.28
N LYS A 117 -2.29 15.80 16.58
CA LYS A 117 -2.36 16.84 17.61
C LYS A 117 -1.22 17.85 17.40
N PRO A 118 -1.50 19.16 17.28
CA PRO A 118 -0.44 20.16 17.11
C PRO A 118 0.38 20.29 18.39
N LEU A 119 1.66 20.64 18.21
CA LEU A 119 2.51 21.03 19.33
C LEU A 119 2.03 22.37 19.90
N PRO A 120 2.28 22.69 21.18
CA PRO A 120 2.01 24.03 21.69
C PRO A 120 2.80 25.07 20.90
N GLN A 121 2.18 26.23 20.61
CA GLN A 121 2.91 27.33 19.98
C GLN A 121 4.09 27.73 20.86
N LYS A 122 5.24 27.98 20.23
CA LYS A 122 6.37 28.56 20.95
C LYS A 122 5.93 29.92 21.49
N PRO A 123 6.18 30.22 22.77
CA PRO A 123 5.86 31.53 23.32
C PRO A 123 6.60 32.60 22.50
N ALA A 124 5.88 33.67 22.14
CA ALA A 124 6.51 34.84 21.55
C ALA A 124 7.63 35.30 22.51
N ARG A 125 8.84 35.52 21.98
CA ARG A 125 9.96 36.04 22.79
C ARG A 125 9.44 37.26 23.54
N ARG A 126 9.58 37.26 24.87
CA ARG A 126 9.25 38.45 25.68
C ARG A 126 10.03 39.61 25.08
N LYS A 127 9.34 40.72 24.79
CA LYS A 127 9.98 41.96 24.34
C LYS A 127 11.03 42.34 25.40
N PRO A 128 12.22 42.80 24.98
CA PRO A 128 13.27 43.24 25.89
C PRO A 128 12.79 44.35 26.82
#